data_AF-A0A1Y2RCJ3-F1
#
_entry.id   AF-A0A1Y2RCJ3-F1
#
_cell.length_a   1.000
_cell.length_b   1.000
_cell.length_c   1.000
_cell.angle_alpha   90.00
_cell.angle_beta   90.00
_cell.angle_gamma   90.00
#
_symmetry.space_group_name_H-M   'P 1'
#
loop_
_entity.id
_entity.type
_entity.pdbx_description
1 polymer ?
#
loop_
_entity_poly.entity_id
_entity_poly.type
_entity_poly.pdbx_seq_one_letter_code
_entity_poly.pdbx_strand_id
1 'polypeptide(L)'
;MARSHHRKKHKEHLRQFKTSNDTGKIPSSAKIKTTGIFTLLGAATGFAISYFATGFSIIWASVSVIAGGIAGYYIGKTIDSDK
;
A
#
# COMPACT_ATOMS: atom_id res chain seq x y z
N MET A 1 -14.12 -36.37 -32.47
CA MET A 1 -14.04 -34.94 -32.85
C MET A 1 -12.59 -34.54 -33.06
N ALA A 2 -12.13 -34.46 -34.31
CA ALA A 2 -10.77 -34.06 -34.62
C ALA A 2 -10.58 -32.55 -34.34
N ARG A 3 -9.90 -32.21 -33.24
CA ARG A 3 -9.56 -30.82 -32.91
C ARG A 3 -8.47 -30.35 -33.87
N SER A 4 -8.83 -29.42 -34.75
CA SER A 4 -7.90 -28.76 -35.67
C SER A 4 -6.70 -28.17 -34.89
N HIS A 5 -5.51 -28.66 -35.23
CA HIS A 5 -4.24 -28.22 -34.63
C HIS A 5 -3.89 -26.76 -34.97
N HIS A 6 -4.55 -26.17 -35.97
CA HIS A 6 -4.29 -24.82 -36.43
C HIS A 6 -4.76 -23.73 -35.44
N ARG A 7 -5.70 -24.06 -34.56
CA ARG A 7 -6.22 -23.11 -33.56
C ARG A 7 -5.33 -22.98 -32.31
N LYS A 8 -4.36 -23.89 -32.11
CA LYS A 8 -3.50 -23.86 -30.92
C LYS A 8 -2.50 -22.70 -30.94
N LYS A 9 -1.84 -22.48 -32.08
CA LYS A 9 -0.80 -21.44 -32.22
C LYS A 9 -1.34 -20.01 -32.01
N HIS A 10 -2.55 -19.72 -32.50
CA HIS A 10 -3.20 -18.42 -32.25
C HIS A 10 -3.54 -18.18 -30.77
N LYS A 11 -3.84 -19.22 -30.00
CA LYS A 11 -4.12 -19.08 -28.56
C LYS A 11 -2.84 -18.89 -27.74
N GLU A 12 -1.72 -19.42 -28.18
CA GLU A 12 -0.43 -19.26 -27.51
C GLU A 12 0.08 -17.82 -27.60
N HIS A 13 0.00 -17.19 -28.77
CA HIS A 13 0.26 -15.76 -28.95
C HIS A 13 -0.60 -14.90 -28.01
N LEU A 14 -1.91 -15.17 -27.93
CA LEU A 14 -2.81 -14.43 -27.04
C LEU A 14 -2.50 -14.65 -25.56
N ARG A 15 -2.04 -15.84 -25.19
CA ARG A 15 -1.62 -16.14 -23.82
C ARG A 15 -0.35 -15.37 -23.44
N GLN A 16 0.63 -15.32 -24.34
CA GLN A 16 1.87 -14.56 -24.13
C GLN A 16 1.59 -13.06 -23.95
N PHE A 17 0.72 -12.47 -24.76
CA PHE A 17 0.29 -11.07 -24.57
C PHE A 17 -0.42 -10.83 -23.24
N LYS A 18 -1.22 -11.80 -22.76
CA LYS A 18 -1.89 -11.68 -21.47
C LYS A 18 -0.90 -11.73 -20.29
N THR A 19 0.08 -12.64 -20.33
CA THR A 19 1.12 -12.72 -19.29
C THR A 19 2.11 -11.55 -19.32
N SER A 20 2.52 -11.07 -20.49
CA SER A 20 3.44 -9.92 -20.58
C SER A 20 2.82 -8.62 -20.06
N ASN A 21 1.49 -8.47 -20.15
CA ASN A 21 0.75 -7.36 -19.54
C ASN A 21 0.52 -7.52 -18.03
N ASP A 22 0.85 -8.66 -17.44
CA ASP A 22 0.76 -8.91 -16.00
C ASP A 22 2.13 -8.83 -15.29
N THR A 23 3.26 -8.98 -16.00
CA THR A 23 4.61 -8.87 -15.40
C THR A 23 5.06 -7.42 -15.14
N GLY A 24 4.29 -6.43 -15.59
CA GLY A 24 4.59 -4.99 -15.42
C GLY A 24 3.54 -4.21 -14.63
N LYS A 25 2.54 -4.87 -14.03
CA LYS A 25 1.56 -4.19 -13.19
C LYS A 25 2.15 -3.96 -11.81
N ILE A 26 2.82 -2.82 -11.63
CA ILE A 26 2.58 -2.05 -10.40
C ILE A 26 1.06 -1.97 -10.28
N PRO A 27 0.44 -2.47 -9.20
CA PRO A 27 -1.01 -2.59 -9.14
C PRO A 27 -1.64 -1.20 -9.34
N SER A 28 -2.13 -0.91 -10.55
CA SER A 28 -2.76 0.37 -10.88
C SER A 28 -4.13 0.54 -10.20
N SER A 29 -4.53 -0.45 -9.39
CA SER A 29 -5.73 -0.47 -8.58
C SER A 29 -5.44 -0.61 -7.08
N ALA A 30 -4.19 -0.47 -6.64
CA ALA A 30 -3.93 -0.17 -5.23
C ALA A 30 -4.45 1.25 -4.99
N LYS A 31 -5.77 1.40 -4.78
CA LYS A 31 -6.41 2.61 -4.28
C LYS A 31 -5.54 3.01 -3.09
N ILE A 32 -4.75 4.07 -3.26
CA ILE A 32 -3.85 4.52 -2.21
C ILE A 32 -4.78 4.95 -1.09
N LYS A 33 -4.90 4.09 -0.06
CA LYS A 33 -5.80 4.33 1.06
C LYS A 33 -5.27 5.53 1.81
N THR A 34 -6.09 6.56 1.93
CA THR A 34 -5.73 7.77 2.66
C THR A 34 -5.38 7.43 4.11
N THR A 35 -6.02 6.39 4.67
CA THR A 35 -5.62 5.72 5.93
C THR A 35 -4.13 5.40 5.99
N GLY A 36 -3.58 4.76 4.97
CA GLY A 36 -2.17 4.35 4.95
C GLY A 36 -1.22 5.55 4.99
N ILE A 37 -1.53 6.59 4.21
CA ILE A 37 -0.71 7.82 4.16
C ILE A 37 -0.73 8.53 5.52
N PHE A 38 -1.91 8.78 6.08
CA PHE A 38 -2.03 9.50 7.35
C PHE A 38 -1.45 8.71 8.53
N THR A 39 -1.55 7.38 8.51
CA THR A 39 -0.89 6.54 9.51
C THR A 39 0.63 6.69 9.43
N LEU A 40 1.20 6.65 8.22
CA LEU A 40 2.65 6.78 8.02
C LEU A 40 3.15 8.18 8.39
N LEU A 41 2.41 9.22 7.99
CA LEU A 41 2.71 10.61 8.35
C LEU A 41 2.63 10.80 9.87
N GLY A 42 1.55 10.34 10.50
CA GLY A 42 1.35 10.45 11.95
C GLY A 42 2.46 9.75 12.75
N ALA A 43 2.87 8.55 12.32
CA ALA A 43 3.99 7.83 12.92
C ALA A 43 5.33 8.58 12.74
N ALA A 44 5.62 9.09 11.53
CA ALA A 44 6.85 9.82 11.25
C ALA A 44 6.94 11.14 12.03
N THR A 45 5.85 11.91 12.07
CA THR A 45 5.77 13.16 12.83
C THR A 45 5.86 12.90 14.33
N GLY A 46 5.16 11.88 14.86
CA GLY A 46 5.25 11.50 16.26
C GLY A 46 6.67 11.08 16.68
N PHE A 47 7.35 10.33 15.81
CA PHE A 47 8.76 9.98 16.03
C PHE A 47 9.67 11.21 16.04
N ALA A 48 9.50 12.12 15.08
CA ALA A 48 10.26 13.36 15.01
C ALA A 48 10.07 14.23 16.25
N ILE A 49 8.83 14.39 16.73
CA ILE A 49 8.54 15.14 17.96
C ILE A 49 9.22 14.49 19.16
N SER A 50 9.14 13.16 19.28
CA SER A 50 9.79 12.44 20.38
C SER A 50 11.30 12.57 20.37
N TYR A 51 11.93 12.59 19.19
CA TYR A 51 13.37 12.76 19.03
C TYR A 51 13.86 14.06 19.68
N PHE A 52 13.18 15.18 19.41
CA PHE A 52 13.54 16.48 19.98
C PHE A 52 13.07 16.66 21.42
N ALA A 53 11.91 16.13 21.79
CA ALA A 53 11.28 16.40 23.09
C ALA A 53 11.88 15.58 24.24
N THR A 54 12.40 14.38 23.99
CA THR A 54 12.71 13.41 25.07
C THR A 54 14.18 13.03 25.18
N GLY A 55 15.06 13.72 24.46
CA GLY A 55 16.50 13.44 24.51
C GLY A 55 16.82 12.00 24.13
N PHE A 56 16.10 11.43 23.17
CA PHE A 56 16.27 10.07 22.68
C PHE A 56 15.90 8.95 23.68
N SER A 57 14.89 9.19 24.52
CA SER A 57 14.31 8.11 25.32
C SER A 57 13.52 7.13 24.44
N ILE A 58 14.02 5.89 24.31
CA ILE A 58 13.40 4.83 23.48
C ILE A 58 11.95 4.58 23.89
N ILE A 59 11.65 4.64 25.19
CA ILE A 59 10.30 4.43 25.74
C ILE A 59 9.34 5.48 25.19
N TRP A 60 9.74 6.76 25.23
CA TRP A 60 8.92 7.85 24.71
C TRP A 60 8.79 7.84 23.20
N ALA A 61 9.83 7.39 22.48
CA ALA A 61 9.77 7.20 21.04
C ALA A 61 8.74 6.13 20.66
N SER A 62 8.74 4.99 21.35
CA SER A 62 7.73 3.94 21.12
C SER A 62 6.32 4.43 21.41
N VAL A 63 6.11 5.13 22.53
CA VAL A 63 4.80 5.70 22.88
C VAL A 63 4.32 6.69 21.83
N SER A 64 5.19 7.59 21.37
CA SER A 64 4.83 8.62 20.38
C SER A 64 4.54 8.04 19.01
N VAL A 65 5.27 6.98 18.59
CA VAL A 65 4.98 6.26 17.34
C VAL A 65 3.64 5.55 17.41
N ILE A 66 3.34 4.88 18.52
CA ILE A 66 2.04 4.21 18.72
C ILE A 66 0.91 5.25 18.75
N ALA A 67 1.05 6.32 19.53
CA ALA A 67 0.06 7.38 19.62
C ALA A 67 -0.17 8.08 18.27
N GLY A 68 0.90 8.46 17.56
CA GLY A 68 0.83 9.10 16.25
C GLY A 68 0.26 8.17 15.17
N GLY A 69 0.61 6.88 15.19
CA GLY A 69 0.05 5.88 14.30
C GLY A 69 -1.45 5.64 14.53
N ILE A 70 -1.89 5.54 15.80
CA ILE A 70 -3.31 5.41 16.15
C ILE A 70 -4.09 6.64 15.69
N ALA A 71 -3.61 7.85 16.00
CA ALA A 71 -4.26 9.09 15.60
C ALA A 71 -4.35 9.21 14.08
N GLY A 72 -3.24 8.97 13.37
CA GLY A 72 -3.19 8.99 11.91
C GLY A 72 -4.08 7.92 11.26
N TYR A 73 -4.18 6.74 11.86
CA TYR A 73 -5.10 5.69 11.41
C TYR A 73 -6.56 6.11 11.52
N TYR A 74 -6.98 6.66 12.66
CA TYR A 74 -8.36 7.12 12.85
C TYR A 74 -8.72 8.25 11.87
N ILE A 75 -7.84 9.25 11.72
CA ILE A 75 -8.04 10.38 10.80
C ILE A 75 -8.11 9.89 9.35
N GLY A 76 -7.19 9.03 8.93
CA GLY A 76 -7.20 8.55 7.57
C GLY A 76 -8.37 7.59 7.29
N LYS A 77 -8.83 6.85 8.32
CA LYS A 77 -10.02 6.00 8.23
C LYS A 77 -11.31 6.81 8.09
N THR A 78 -11.45 7.95 8.78
CA THR A 78 -12.62 8.82 8.59
C THR A 78 -12.65 9.36 7.16
N ILE A 79 -11.50 9.82 6.63
CA ILE A 79 -11.40 10.36 5.27
C ILE A 79 -11.68 9.28 4.21
N ASP A 80 -11.19 8.05 4.41
CA ASP A 80 -11.49 6.92 3.51
C ASP A 80 -12.95 6.45 3.61
N SER A 81 -13.63 6.70 4.74
CA SER A 81 -15.04 6.31 4.93
C SER A 81 -16.01 7.32 4.30
N ASP A 82 -15.60 8.59 4.21
CA ASP A 82 -16.35 9.66 3.55
C ASP A 82 -16.22 9.64 2.01
N LYS A 83 -15.41 8.74 1.43
CA LYS A 83 -15.04 8.72 0.01
C LYS A 83 -15.47 7.44 -0.72
#